data_AF-A0AAU9UVA7-F1
#
_entry.id   AF-A0AAU9UVA7-F1
#
_cell.length_a   1.000
_cell.length_b   1.000
_cell.length_c   1.000
_cell.angle_alpha   90.00
_cell.angle_beta   90.00
_cell.angle_gamma   90.00
#
_symmetry.space_group_name_H-M   'P 1'
#
loop_
_entity.id
_entity.type
_entity.pdbx_description
1 polymer ?
#
loop_
_entity_poly.entity_id
_entity_poly.type
_entity_poly.pdbx_seq_one_letter_code
_entity_poly.pdbx_strand_id
1 'polypeptide(L)'
;MRKIREASNQASRSSSSTVSNTGQTTGQRIVTPGLSNPSLTILPTDRFSETEVEEIVALGFTREQAIVELRRFNGDKTQATVALFAKSLKF
;
A
#
# COMPACT_ATOMS: atom_id res chain seq x y z
N MET A 1 51.07 41.48 5.11
CA MET A 1 50.18 40.47 4.49
C MET A 1 49.12 40.03 5.50
N ARG A 2 47.82 40.25 5.17
CA ARG A 2 46.60 39.56 5.67
C ARG A 2 46.41 39.55 7.22
N LYS A 3 45.60 40.42 7.88
CA LYS A 3 44.10 40.58 7.81
C LYS A 3 43.44 39.19 7.71
N ILE A 4 42.51 38.72 8.53
CA ILE A 4 41.19 39.23 8.95
C ILE A 4 40.62 38.13 9.90
N ARG A 5 40.03 38.42 11.07
CA ARG A 5 38.58 38.66 11.33
C ARG A 5 37.76 37.34 11.22
N GLU A 6 36.87 36.94 12.11
CA GLU A 6 35.71 37.64 12.65
C GLU A 6 35.03 36.74 13.72
N ALA A 7 34.67 37.31 14.87
CA ALA A 7 33.69 36.75 15.78
C ALA A 7 32.37 37.48 15.51
N SER A 8 31.39 36.81 14.90
CA SER A 8 30.01 37.28 14.89
C SER A 8 29.02 36.15 14.61
N ASN A 9 28.10 35.96 15.56
CA ASN A 9 26.71 36.36 15.35
C ASN A 9 25.92 35.61 14.27
N GLN A 10 25.07 34.67 14.71
CA GLN A 10 23.61 34.86 14.56
C GLN A 10 22.81 33.76 15.27
N ALA A 11 22.08 34.19 16.30
CA ALA A 11 20.75 33.67 16.61
C ALA A 11 19.75 34.10 15.51
N SER A 12 18.52 33.59 15.61
CA SER A 12 17.34 33.83 14.73
C SER A 12 17.33 32.86 13.52
N ARG A 13 16.27 32.13 13.13
CA ARG A 13 14.81 32.32 13.19
C ARG A 13 14.19 30.92 13.06
N SER A 14 13.27 30.51 13.93
CA SER A 14 11.82 30.62 13.69
C SER A 14 11.40 30.12 12.31
N SER A 15 10.83 28.92 12.31
CA SER A 15 9.53 28.53 11.76
C SER A 15 9.06 29.08 10.39
N SER A 16 8.44 28.16 9.65
CA SER A 16 7.35 28.37 8.69
C SER A 16 7.74 28.71 7.24
N SER A 17 7.37 27.79 6.34
CA SER A 17 6.43 27.97 5.21
C SER A 17 6.84 27.02 4.08
N THR A 18 6.08 25.95 3.85
CA THR A 18 4.98 25.90 2.86
C THR A 18 5.43 26.39 1.49
N VAL A 19 5.85 25.45 0.65
CA VAL A 19 5.70 25.58 -0.80
C VAL A 19 4.94 24.37 -1.32
N SER A 20 3.67 24.61 -1.61
CA SER A 20 2.84 23.81 -2.49
C SER A 20 3.52 23.72 -3.86
N ASN A 21 3.67 22.51 -4.41
CA ASN A 21 3.71 22.34 -5.87
C ASN A 21 3.21 20.94 -6.21
N THR A 22 1.93 20.80 -6.55
CA THR A 22 1.42 20.71 -7.94
C THR A 22 1.85 19.41 -8.61
N GLY A 23 0.88 18.52 -8.81
CA GLY A 23 1.10 17.16 -9.30
C GLY A 23 1.46 17.04 -10.78
N GLN A 24 1.92 15.85 -11.14
CA GLN A 24 1.65 15.09 -12.38
C GLN A 24 2.48 13.79 -12.31
N THR A 25 1.82 12.64 -12.16
CA THR A 25 1.60 11.62 -13.21
C THR A 25 2.85 10.93 -13.74
N THR A 26 2.77 9.59 -13.72
CA THR A 26 3.54 8.61 -14.49
C THR A 26 4.73 7.99 -13.78
N GLY A 27 4.47 6.79 -13.22
CA GLY A 27 5.36 5.64 -13.37
C GLY A 27 6.70 5.70 -12.65
N GLN A 28 6.70 5.39 -11.36
CA GLN A 28 7.55 4.36 -10.74
C GLN A 28 7.44 4.51 -9.23
N ARG A 29 6.61 3.66 -8.63
CA ARG A 29 6.53 3.52 -7.18
C ARG A 29 7.82 2.84 -6.74
N ILE A 30 8.75 3.62 -6.17
CA ILE A 30 9.91 3.10 -5.46
C ILE A 30 9.35 2.27 -4.30
N VAL A 31 9.35 0.95 -4.46
CA VAL A 31 8.96 -0.01 -3.44
C VAL A 31 10.12 -0.16 -2.47
N THR A 32 9.98 0.45 -1.29
CA THR A 32 10.80 0.11 -0.12
C THR A 32 10.57 -1.38 0.19
N PRO A 33 11.58 -2.26 0.13
CA PRO A 33 11.40 -3.68 0.41
C PRO A 33 11.44 -3.88 1.93
N GLY A 34 10.27 -3.75 2.55
CA GLY A 34 10.09 -4.02 3.97
C GLY A 34 8.69 -3.63 4.38
N LEU A 35 7.85 -4.63 4.66
CA LEU A 35 6.44 -4.55 5.10
C LEU A 35 5.35 -4.58 4.01
N SER A 36 5.60 -5.22 2.86
CA SER A 36 4.48 -5.63 1.99
C SER A 36 3.75 -6.79 2.65
N ASN A 37 2.62 -6.51 3.31
CA ASN A 37 1.73 -7.55 3.85
C ASN A 37 1.26 -8.44 2.69
N PRO A 38 1.65 -9.73 2.64
CA PRO A 38 1.31 -10.62 1.53
C PRO A 38 -0.19 -10.90 1.49
N SER A 39 -0.92 -10.66 2.58
CA SER A 39 -2.38 -10.77 2.65
C SER A 39 -3.11 -9.60 1.99
N LEU A 40 -2.43 -8.47 1.72
CA LEU A 40 -3.01 -7.28 1.08
C LEU A 40 -2.50 -7.04 -0.34
N THR A 41 -1.45 -7.77 -0.74
CA THR A 41 -0.77 -7.60 -2.02
C THR A 41 -0.88 -8.86 -2.86
N ILE A 42 -1.26 -8.68 -4.13
CA ILE A 42 -1.22 -9.76 -5.13
C ILE A 42 0.22 -9.91 -5.58
N LEU A 43 0.75 -11.12 -5.43
CA LEU A 43 2.10 -11.46 -5.85
C LEU A 43 2.09 -11.85 -7.32
N PRO A 44 3.18 -11.61 -8.08
CA PRO A 44 3.28 -12.06 -9.47
C PRO A 44 3.17 -13.58 -9.65
N THR A 45 3.35 -14.35 -8.58
CA THR A 45 3.20 -15.81 -8.54
C THR A 45 1.77 -16.27 -8.30
N ASP A 46 0.86 -15.37 -7.91
CA ASP A 46 -0.54 -15.72 -7.66
C ASP A 46 -1.24 -16.08 -8.97
N ARG A 47 -2.20 -17.01 -8.87
CA ARG A 47 -2.99 -17.51 -10.01
C ARG A 47 -4.29 -16.75 -10.24
N PHE A 48 -4.45 -15.62 -9.57
CA PHE A 48 -5.62 -14.75 -9.63
C PHE A 48 -5.20 -13.30 -9.88
N SER A 49 -6.17 -12.48 -10.25
CA SER A 49 -6.00 -11.08 -10.65
C SER A 49 -6.70 -10.11 -9.71
N GLU A 50 -6.41 -8.82 -9.88
CA GLU A 50 -7.10 -7.75 -9.15
C GLU A 50 -8.60 -7.79 -9.39
N THR A 51 -9.05 -8.14 -10.60
CA THR A 51 -10.47 -8.25 -10.94
C THR A 51 -11.21 -9.23 -10.04
N GLU A 52 -10.63 -10.39 -9.75
CA GLU A 52 -11.25 -11.39 -8.88
C GLU A 52 -11.30 -10.93 -7.42
N VAL A 53 -10.27 -10.19 -6.99
CA VAL A 53 -10.25 -9.56 -5.66
C VAL A 53 -11.34 -8.49 -5.56
N GLU A 54 -11.48 -7.63 -6.57
CA GLU A 54 -12.50 -6.59 -6.62
C GLU A 54 -13.91 -7.17 -6.62
N GLU A 55 -14.16 -8.26 -7.35
CA GLU A 55 -15.44 -8.95 -7.34
C GLU A 55 -15.81 -9.47 -5.96
N ILE A 56 -14.88 -10.12 -5.25
CA ILE A 56 -15.12 -10.61 -3.87
C ILE A 56 -15.31 -9.45 -2.90
N VAL A 57 -14.58 -8.34 -3.08
CA VAL A 57 -14.78 -7.12 -2.29
C VAL A 57 -16.16 -6.50 -2.54
N ALA A 58 -16.64 -6.52 -3.78
CA ALA A 58 -17.98 -6.04 -4.14
C ALA A 58 -19.10 -6.88 -3.50
N LEU A 59 -18.84 -8.15 -3.16
CA LEU A 59 -19.75 -8.99 -2.37
C LEU A 59 -19.80 -8.62 -0.88
N GLY A 60 -18.95 -7.69 -0.42
CA GLY A 60 -18.91 -7.18 0.95
C GLY A 60 -17.80 -7.76 1.83
N PHE A 61 -16.88 -8.56 1.27
CA PHE A 61 -15.70 -9.05 1.99
C PHE A 61 -14.54 -8.05 1.95
N THR A 62 -13.59 -8.16 2.87
CA THR A 62 -12.40 -7.31 2.81
C THR A 62 -11.42 -7.80 1.75
N ARG A 63 -10.60 -6.89 1.21
CA ARG A 63 -9.52 -7.22 0.26
C ARG A 63 -8.60 -8.31 0.82
N GLU A 64 -8.30 -8.23 2.11
CA GLU A 64 -7.48 -9.23 2.80
C GLU A 64 -8.09 -10.63 2.74
N GLN A 65 -9.39 -10.73 3.06
CA GLN A 65 -10.14 -11.99 3.00
C GLN A 65 -10.17 -12.56 1.58
N ALA A 66 -10.39 -11.70 0.58
CA ALA A 66 -10.36 -12.09 -0.82
C ALA A 66 -9.00 -12.67 -1.24
N ILE A 67 -7.91 -11.96 -0.97
CA ILE A 67 -6.54 -12.39 -1.35
C ILE A 67 -6.15 -13.68 -0.61
N VAL A 68 -6.45 -13.78 0.68
CA VAL A 68 -6.14 -14.98 1.48
C VAL A 68 -6.86 -16.21 0.94
N GLU A 69 -8.16 -16.13 0.70
CA GLU A 69 -8.93 -17.29 0.22
C GLU A 69 -8.63 -17.59 -1.26
N LEU A 70 -8.51 -16.60 -2.13
CA LEU A 70 -8.08 -16.83 -3.52
C LEU A 70 -6.72 -17.53 -3.57
N ARG A 71 -5.74 -17.10 -2.77
CA ARG A 71 -4.44 -17.79 -2.71
C ARG A 71 -4.56 -19.20 -2.18
N ARG A 72 -5.39 -19.43 -1.16
CA ARG A 72 -5.62 -20.75 -0.57
C ARG A 72 -6.24 -21.74 -1.56
N PHE A 73 -7.13 -21.27 -2.43
CA PHE A 73 -7.78 -22.07 -3.46
C PHE A 73 -7.13 -21.94 -4.85
N ASN A 74 -5.85 -21.53 -4.91
CA ASN A 74 -5.07 -21.44 -6.15
C ASN A 74 -5.76 -20.59 -7.25
N GLY A 75 -6.42 -19.52 -6.84
CA GLY A 75 -7.15 -18.60 -7.71
C GLY A 75 -8.57 -19.04 -8.07
N ASP A 76 -9.09 -20.13 -7.50
CA ASP A 76 -10.48 -20.52 -7.74
C ASP A 76 -11.44 -19.58 -7.00
N LYS A 77 -11.97 -18.60 -7.74
CA LYS A 77 -12.94 -17.62 -7.25
C LYS A 77 -14.20 -18.26 -6.67
N THR A 78 -14.70 -19.33 -7.28
CA THR A 78 -15.92 -20.01 -6.83
C THR A 78 -15.70 -20.62 -5.46
N GLN A 79 -14.62 -21.39 -5.29
CA GLN A 79 -14.28 -22.01 -4.01
C GLN A 79 -13.94 -20.97 -2.93
N ALA A 80 -13.18 -19.93 -3.28
CA ALA A 80 -12.87 -18.83 -2.36
C ALA A 80 -14.15 -18.15 -1.85
N THR A 81 -15.09 -17.85 -2.74
CA THR A 81 -16.36 -17.21 -2.38
C THR A 81 -17.22 -18.11 -1.49
N VAL A 82 -17.33 -19.41 -1.82
CA VAL A 82 -18.06 -20.38 -1.00
C VAL A 82 -17.44 -20.50 0.40
N ALA A 83 -16.11 -20.57 0.49
CA ALA A 83 -15.40 -20.65 1.76
C ALA A 83 -15.60 -19.38 2.60
N LEU A 84 -15.58 -18.20 1.98
CA LEU A 84 -15.86 -16.93 2.65
C LEU A 84 -17.27 -16.87 3.24
N PHE A 85 -18.27 -17.28 2.46
CA PHE A 85 -19.64 -17.38 2.97
C PHE A 85 -19.75 -18.38 4.12
N ALA A 86 -19.20 -19.58 3.96
CA ALA A 86 -19.22 -20.60 5.00
C ALA A 86 -18.57 -20.12 6.32
N LYS A 87 -17.49 -19.32 6.22
CA LYS A 87 -16.79 -18.75 7.38
C LYS A 87 -17.55 -17.58 8.02
N SER A 88 -18.38 -16.87 7.27
CA SER A 88 -19.20 -15.75 7.75
C SER A 88 -20.56 -16.18 8.32
N LEU A 89 -21.00 -17.42 8.08
CA LEU A 89 -22.19 -17.98 8.70
C LEU A 89 -21.89 -18.30 10.18
N LYS A 90 -22.47 -17.50 11.08
CA LYS A 90 -22.55 -17.82 12.51
C LYS A 90 -23.87 -18.55 12.76
N PHE A 91 -23.79 -19.76 13.30
CA PHE A 91 -24.91 -20.53 13.83
C PHE A 91 -24.84 -20.55 15.36
#